data_AF-A0A836TR75-F1
#
_entry.id   AF-A0A836TR75-F1
#
_cell.length_a   1.000
_cell.length_b   1.000
_cell.length_c   1.000
_cell.angle_alpha   90.00
_cell.angle_beta   90.00
_cell.angle_gamma   90.00
#
_symmetry.space_group_name_H-M   'P 1'
#
loop_
_entity.id
_entity.type
_entity.pdbx_description
1 polymer ?
#
loop_
_entity_poly.entity_id
_entity_poly.type
_entity_poly.pdbx_seq_one_letter_code
_entity_poly.pdbx_strand_id
1 'polypeptide(L)'
;MPISCELADLPATKHLAELLADSAKEGDVIALAGPIGAGKTTFARFFITAVGYDEDVPSPTFNLVQVYEGARLTVWHFDLYRL
;
A
#
# COMPACT_ATOMS: atom_id res chain seq x y z
N MET A 1 13.52 11.92 13.15
CA MET A 1 13.82 10.65 13.84
C MET A 1 12.98 9.57 13.18
N PRO A 2 13.51 8.37 12.92
CA PRO A 2 12.70 7.26 12.41
C PRO A 2 11.66 6.86 13.45
N ILE A 3 10.44 6.55 13.00
CA ILE A 3 9.39 5.94 13.81
C ILE A 3 9.51 4.43 13.65
N SER A 4 9.34 3.67 14.73
CA SER A 4 9.34 2.21 14.70
C SER A 4 8.17 1.69 15.51
N CYS A 5 7.50 0.68 14.98
CA CYS A 5 6.40 -0.01 15.65
C CYS A 5 6.42 -1.50 15.27
N GLU A 6 5.83 -2.32 16.14
CA GLU A 6 5.62 -3.73 15.88
C GLU A 6 4.19 -3.94 15.39
N LEU A 7 4.02 -4.71 14.31
CA LEU A 7 2.74 -5.07 13.75
C LEU A 7 2.52 -6.56 14.01
N ALA A 8 1.81 -6.88 15.09
CA ALA A 8 1.65 -8.26 15.57
C ALA A 8 0.81 -9.15 14.64
N ASP A 9 -0.08 -8.54 13.85
CA ASP A 9 -1.04 -9.26 13.02
C ASP A 9 -1.51 -8.46 11.78
N LEU A 10 -2.40 -9.08 11.00
CA LEU A 10 -3.02 -8.47 9.81
C LEU A 10 -3.85 -7.22 10.16
N PRO A 11 -4.73 -7.22 11.19
CA PRO A 11 -5.42 -6.02 11.64
C PRO A 11 -4.48 -4.83 11.95
N ALA A 12 -3.35 -5.05 12.62
CA ALA A 12 -2.38 -4.00 12.90
C ALA A 12 -1.80 -3.40 11.61
N THR A 13 -1.49 -4.27 10.63
CA THR A 13 -1.02 -3.83 9.31
C THR A 13 -2.08 -3.02 8.55
N LYS A 14 -3.34 -3.46 8.61
CA LYS A 14 -4.48 -2.73 8.03
C LYS A 14 -4.64 -1.35 8.64
N HIS A 15 -4.61 -1.28 9.97
CA HIS A 15 -4.77 -0.03 10.70
C HIS A 15 -3.65 0.98 10.36
N LEU A 16 -2.40 0.53 10.27
CA LEU A 16 -1.30 1.40 9.83
C LEU A 16 -1.51 1.93 8.41
N ALA A 17 -1.98 1.07 7.50
CA ALA A 17 -2.27 1.47 6.12
C ALA A 17 -3.40 2.50 6.04
N GLU A 18 -4.46 2.34 6.83
CA GLU A 18 -5.57 3.29 6.94
C GLU A 18 -5.11 4.66 7.46
N LEU A 19 -4.30 4.68 8.55
CA LEU A 19 -3.74 5.92 9.11
C LEU A 19 -2.88 6.69 8.10
N LEU A 20 -2.08 5.96 7.32
CA LEU A 20 -1.23 6.55 6.28
C LEU A 20 -2.06 7.04 5.10
N ALA A 21 -3.08 6.28 4.67
CA ALA A 21 -4.00 6.69 3.61
C ALA A 21 -4.79 7.96 4.00
N ASP A 22 -5.17 8.09 5.28
CA ASP A 22 -5.86 9.27 5.79
C ASP A 22 -5.02 10.54 5.71
N SER A 23 -3.72 10.41 5.92
CA SER A 23 -2.77 11.52 5.93
C SER A 23 -2.15 11.82 4.56
N ALA A 24 -2.27 10.88 3.61
CA ALA A 24 -1.66 10.96 2.29
C ALA A 24 -2.28 12.08 1.43
N LYS A 25 -1.45 12.66 0.57
CA LYS A 25 -1.83 13.71 -0.38
C LYS A 25 -1.29 13.39 -1.76
N GLU A 26 -1.86 14.06 -2.76
CA GLU A 26 -1.34 13.98 -4.12
C GLU A 26 0.14 14.41 -4.15
N GLY A 27 0.96 13.61 -4.84
CA GLY A 27 2.41 13.80 -4.93
C GLY A 27 3.23 13.06 -3.87
N ASP A 28 2.60 12.49 -2.83
CA ASP A 28 3.33 11.65 -1.86
C ASP A 28 3.84 10.36 -2.52
N VAL A 29 5.02 9.91 -2.09
CA VAL A 29 5.63 8.65 -2.53
C VAL A 29 5.95 7.78 -1.33
N ILE A 30 5.35 6.58 -1.28
CA ILE A 30 5.55 5.61 -0.21
C ILE A 30 6.34 4.42 -0.76
N ALA A 31 7.58 4.26 -0.29
CA ALA A 31 8.42 3.12 -0.65
C ALA A 31 8.29 1.99 0.40
N LEU A 32 7.95 0.78 -0.04
CA LEU A 32 7.87 -0.40 0.82
C LEU A 32 9.09 -1.29 0.58
N ALA A 33 9.88 -1.53 1.63
CA ALA A 33 11.09 -2.33 1.57
C ALA A 33 11.04 -3.51 2.55
N GLY A 34 11.59 -4.65 2.16
CA GLY A 34 11.66 -5.84 2.99
C GLY A 34 11.71 -7.13 2.17
N PRO A 35 12.02 -8.28 2.80
CA PRO A 35 12.14 -9.56 2.11
C PRO A 35 10.80 -10.04 1.52
N ILE A 36 10.87 -11.10 0.70
CA ILE A 36 9.66 -11.83 0.25
C ILE A 36 8.90 -12.31 1.49
N GLY A 37 7.57 -12.14 1.48
CA GLY A 37 6.73 -12.49 2.62
C GLY A 37 6.65 -11.43 3.72
N ALA A 38 7.36 -10.30 3.63
CA ALA A 38 7.31 -9.21 4.62
C ALA A 38 5.97 -8.45 4.69
N GLY A 39 4.97 -8.81 3.88
CA GLY A 39 3.65 -8.16 3.91
C GLY A 39 3.50 -6.88 3.08
N LYS A 40 4.48 -6.52 2.24
CA LYS A 40 4.44 -5.31 1.38
C LYS A 40 3.16 -5.22 0.53
N THR A 41 2.82 -6.27 -0.21
CA THR A 41 1.61 -6.32 -1.04
C THR A 41 0.34 -6.23 -0.19
N THR A 42 0.34 -6.85 0.99
CA THR A 42 -0.79 -6.78 1.92
C THR A 42 -1.03 -5.36 2.41
N PHE A 43 0.05 -4.65 2.81
CA PHE A 43 -0.03 -3.25 3.18
C PHE A 43 -0.56 -2.39 2.01
N ALA A 44 -0.01 -2.56 0.81
CA ALA A 44 -0.43 -1.79 -0.36
C ALA A 44 -1.93 -1.96 -0.65
N ARG A 45 -2.46 -3.19 -0.55
CA ARG A 45 -3.90 -3.44 -0.72
C ARG A 45 -4.74 -2.68 0.30
N PHE A 46 -4.39 -2.76 1.58
CA PHE A 46 -5.13 -2.03 2.61
C PHE A 46 -5.08 -0.52 2.40
N PHE A 47 -3.93 0.01 1.98
CA PHE A 47 -3.80 1.43 1.65
C PHE A 47 -4.69 1.82 0.47
N ILE A 48 -4.68 1.04 -0.62
CA ILE A 48 -5.48 1.29 -1.83
C ILE A 48 -6.98 1.22 -1.52
N THR A 49 -7.42 0.25 -0.73
CA THR A 49 -8.81 0.20 -0.25
C THR A 49 -9.15 1.41 0.61
N ALA A 50 -8.26 1.82 1.52
CA ALA A 50 -8.50 2.96 2.42
C ALA A 50 -8.58 4.32 1.71
N VAL A 51 -7.94 4.49 0.55
CA VAL A 51 -8.13 5.71 -0.29
C VAL A 51 -9.45 5.69 -1.07
N GLY A 52 -10.26 4.64 -0.92
CA GLY A 52 -11.60 4.53 -1.49
C GLY A 52 -11.66 3.82 -2.85
N TYR A 53 -10.80 2.83 -3.08
CA TYR A 53 -10.96 1.89 -4.19
C TYR A 53 -11.66 0.62 -3.68
N ASP A 54 -12.92 0.45 -4.06
CA ASP A 54 -13.83 -0.57 -3.50
C ASP A 54 -13.83 -1.91 -4.27
N GLU A 55 -12.96 -2.04 -5.28
CA GLU A 55 -12.79 -3.27 -6.04
C GLU A 55 -11.58 -4.09 -5.53
N ASP A 56 -11.46 -5.33 -6.00
CA ASP A 56 -10.32 -6.18 -5.67
C ASP A 56 -9.00 -5.54 -6.12
N VAL A 57 -8.01 -5.55 -5.22
CA VAL A 57 -6.64 -5.06 -5.48
C VAL A 57 -5.72 -6.26 -5.69
N PRO A 58 -5.62 -6.80 -6.92
CA PRO A 58 -4.75 -7.93 -7.19
C PRO A 58 -3.28 -7.54 -7.01
N SER A 59 -2.42 -8.53 -6.77
CA SER A 59 -0.98 -8.28 -6.87
C SER A 59 -0.64 -7.97 -8.33
N PRO A 60 0.09 -6.88 -8.63
CA PRO A 60 0.52 -6.56 -9.98
C PRO A 60 1.72 -7.45 -10.40
N THR A 61 1.61 -8.77 -10.24
CA THR A 61 2.72 -9.73 -10.41
C THR A 61 3.35 -9.71 -11.82
N PHE A 62 2.64 -9.15 -12.82
CA PHE A 62 3.10 -9.02 -14.21
C PHE A 62 3.07 -7.60 -14.77
N ASN A 63 2.45 -6.64 -14.07
CA ASN A 63 2.38 -5.26 -14.51
C ASN A 63 3.34 -4.46 -13.63
N LEU A 64 4.39 -3.86 -14.21
CA LEU A 64 5.33 -3.00 -13.46
C LEU A 64 4.60 -1.89 -12.66
N VAL A 65 3.44 -1.46 -13.15
CA VAL A 65 2.57 -0.50 -12.49
C VAL A 65 1.10 -0.90 -12.69
N GLN A 66 0.29 -0.72 -11.63
CA GLN A 66 -1.17 -0.70 -11.69
C GLN A 66 -1.68 0.62 -11.11
N VAL A 67 -2.70 1.20 -11.74
CA VAL A 67 -3.31 2.45 -11.31
C VAL A 67 -4.70 2.16 -10.78
N TYR A 68 -5.00 2.68 -9.59
CA TYR A 68 -6.29 2.54 -8.91
C TYR A 68 -6.90 3.92 -8.71
N GLU A 69 -8.11 4.13 -9.24
CA GLU A 69 -8.85 5.38 -9.11
C GLU A 69 -9.70 5.32 -7.82
N GLY A 70 -9.09 5.63 -6.68
CA GLY A 70 -9.79 5.71 -5.41
C GLY A 70 -10.63 6.99 -5.30
N ALA A 71 -11.70 6.95 -4.51
CA ALA A 71 -12.58 8.09 -4.27
C ALA A 71 -11.84 9.34 -3.72
N ARG A 72 -10.72 9.16 -3.00
CA ARG A 72 -9.90 10.26 -2.47
C ARG A 72 -8.66 10.56 -3.28
N LEU A 73 -7.95 9.53 -3.76
CA LEU A 73 -6.66 9.64 -4.43
C LEU A 73 -6.51 8.57 -5.50
N THR A 74 -5.86 8.93 -6.61
CA THR A 74 -5.36 7.97 -7.59
C THR A 74 -4.04 7.37 -7.08
N VAL A 75 -3.97 6.04 -6.94
CA VAL A 75 -2.76 5.35 -6.48
C VAL A 75 -2.06 4.68 -7.65
N TRP A 76 -0.79 5.00 -7.83
CA TRP A 76 0.11 4.34 -8.77
C TRP A 76 0.94 3.31 -7.99
N HIS A 77 0.53 2.05 -8.05
CA HIS A 77 1.18 0.96 -7.34
C HIS A 77 2.22 0.29 -8.23
N PHE A 78 3.48 0.40 -7.83
CA PHE A 78 4.60 -0.22 -8.53
C PHE A 78 5.08 -1.47 -7.78
N ASP A 79 5.29 -2.57 -8.50
CA ASP A 79 5.99 -3.74 -7.98
C ASP A 79 7.25 -3.96 -8.82
N LEU A 80 8.40 -3.62 -8.22
CA LEU A 80 9.71 -3.63 -8.86
C LEU A 80 10.50 -4.90 -8.56
N TYR A 81 9.89 -5.95 -8.00
CA TYR A 81 10.58 -7.20 -7.65
C TYR A 81 11.33 -7.85 -8.82
N ARG A 82 10.91 -7.56 -10.06
CA ARG A 82 11.47 -8.16 -11.29
C ARG A 82 12.39 -7.24 -12.10
N LEU A 83 12.80 -6.09 -11.56
CA LEU A 83 13.79 -5.20 -12.19
C LEU A 83 15.21 -5.44 -11.62
#